data_AF-A0A0C3MZX0-F1
#
_entry.id   AF-A0A0C3MZX0-F1
#
_cell.length_a   1.000
_cell.length_b   1.000
_cell.length_c   1.000
_cell.angle_alpha   90.00
_cell.angle_beta   90.00
_cell.angle_gamma   90.00
#
_symmetry.space_group_name_H-M   'P 1'
#
loop_
_entity.id
_entity.type
_entity.pdbx_description
1 polymer ?
#
loop_
_entity_poly.entity_id
_entity_poly.type
_entity_poly.pdbx_seq_one_letter_code
_entity_poly.pdbx_strand_id
1 'polypeptide(L)'
;GLHLAVGSQCIFHQALIACHTVRDPEIKRQTRINLALAQHAMRCLWGTTPPAPEVWKSVRNMDLPRNPCDFLWKNLHGCYKISKYWLKISLYEMRGTCLLCSKTESMPHILTKSMHSPFCAIIWPLAECLWSMCGSQWPIMSFGRILSTSLV
;
A
#
# COMPACT_ATOMS: atom_id res chain seq x y z
N GLY A 1 22.84 29.33 6.47
CA GLY A 1 22.72 27.88 6.25
C GLY A 1 23.79 27.18 7.04
N LEU A 2 23.48 26.07 7.69
CA LEU A 2 24.46 25.27 8.44
C LEU A 2 25.48 24.65 7.48
N HIS A 3 26.77 24.81 7.79
CA HIS A 3 27.85 24.21 7.01
C HIS A 3 27.90 22.70 7.29
N LEU A 4 27.94 21.87 6.23
CA LEU A 4 27.85 20.41 6.34
C LEU A 4 28.94 19.81 7.25
N ALA A 5 30.11 20.43 7.33
CA ALA A 5 31.22 19.97 8.17
C ALA A 5 31.03 20.21 9.68
N VAL A 6 30.03 21.02 10.09
CA VAL A 6 29.89 21.47 11.49
C VAL A 6 28.66 20.87 12.17
N GLY A 7 27.70 20.35 11.40
CA GLY A 7 26.48 19.75 11.96
C GLY A 7 26.64 18.26 12.26
N SER A 8 25.98 17.82 13.33
CA SER A 8 25.76 16.38 13.55
C SER A 8 24.55 15.89 12.76
N GLN A 9 24.45 14.57 12.55
CA GLN A 9 23.28 13.95 11.93
C GLN A 9 21.97 14.40 12.61
N CYS A 10 21.97 14.54 13.94
CA CYS A 10 20.81 14.97 14.71
C CYS A 10 20.36 16.39 14.31
N ILE A 11 21.30 17.33 14.20
CA ILE A 11 21.02 18.73 13.81
C ILE A 11 20.47 18.78 12.37
N PHE A 12 21.09 18.04 11.44
CA PHE A 12 20.61 18.00 10.07
C PHE A 12 19.23 17.33 9.94
N HIS A 13 18.98 16.26 10.70
CA HIS A 13 17.68 15.59 10.71
C HIS A 13 16.58 16.51 11.27
N GLN A 14 16.85 17.23 12.37
CA GLN A 14 15.92 18.22 12.91
C GLN A 14 15.66 19.37 11.94
N ALA A 15 16.70 19.88 11.28
CA ALA A 15 16.56 20.91 10.26
C ALA A 15 15.72 20.43 9.06
N LEU A 16 15.93 19.19 8.60
CA LEU A 16 15.12 18.57 7.55
C LEU A 16 13.67 18.42 7.98
N ILE A 17 13.39 17.95 9.21
CA ILE A 17 12.03 17.87 9.74
C ILE A 17 11.39 19.26 9.74
N ALA A 18 12.05 20.28 10.28
CA ALA A 18 11.52 21.65 10.33
C ALA A 18 11.27 22.23 8.92
N CYS A 19 12.15 21.97 7.96
CA CYS A 19 11.93 22.38 6.58
C CYS A 19 10.78 21.59 5.90
N HIS A 20 10.61 20.31 6.25
CA HIS A 20 9.54 19.45 5.75
C HIS A 20 8.18 19.75 6.39
N THR A 21 8.11 20.27 7.62
CA THR A 21 6.83 20.70 8.22
C THR A 21 6.37 22.04 7.67
N VAL A 22 7.30 22.92 7.27
CA VAL A 22 6.99 24.23 6.66
C VAL A 22 6.58 24.08 5.19
N ARG A 23 7.14 23.11 4.45
CA ARG A 23 6.69 22.76 3.10
C ARG A 23 5.70 21.62 3.22
N ASP A 24 4.39 21.90 3.21
CA ASP A 24 3.38 20.84 3.14
C ASP A 24 3.72 19.91 1.95
N PRO A 25 4.20 18.68 2.22
CA PRO A 25 4.72 17.84 1.15
C PRO A 25 3.52 17.38 0.32
N GLU A 26 3.46 17.85 -0.94
CA GLU A 26 2.40 17.45 -1.86
C GLU A 26 2.26 15.92 -1.85
N ILE A 27 1.08 15.46 -1.42
CA ILE A 27 0.80 14.03 -1.31
C ILE A 27 0.94 13.42 -2.71
N LYS A 28 1.87 12.46 -2.85
CA LYS A 28 2.10 11.77 -4.12
C LYS A 28 0.77 11.28 -4.69
N ARG A 29 0.56 11.51 -5.99
CA ARG A 29 -0.66 11.10 -6.71
C ARG A 29 -1.09 9.66 -6.42
N GLN A 30 -0.14 8.72 -6.38
CA GLN A 30 -0.44 7.31 -6.12
C GLN A 30 -0.98 7.08 -4.71
N THR A 31 -0.44 7.79 -3.72
CA THR A 31 -0.92 7.75 -2.33
C THR A 31 -2.36 8.21 -2.25
N ARG A 32 -2.71 9.31 -2.91
CA ARG A 32 -4.10 9.80 -2.98
C ARG A 32 -5.05 8.79 -3.65
N ILE A 33 -4.61 8.13 -4.72
CA ILE A 33 -5.40 7.10 -5.41
C ILE A 33 -5.64 5.91 -4.48
N ASN A 34 -4.59 5.39 -3.84
CA ASN A 34 -4.68 4.22 -2.98
C ASN A 34 -5.54 4.49 -1.75
N LEU A 35 -5.43 5.68 -1.17
CA LEU A 35 -6.28 6.13 -0.07
C LEU A 35 -7.75 6.20 -0.49
N ALA A 36 -8.04 6.77 -1.66
CA ALA A 36 -9.40 6.82 -2.20
C ALA A 36 -9.96 5.40 -2.48
N LEU A 37 -9.13 4.46 -2.93
CA LEU A 37 -9.53 3.06 -3.10
C LEU A 37 -9.89 2.39 -1.76
N ALA A 38 -9.11 2.64 -0.72
CA ALA A 38 -9.38 2.13 0.63
C ALA A 38 -10.70 2.71 1.19
N GLN A 39 -10.86 4.03 1.08
CA GLN A 39 -12.07 4.75 1.49
C GLN A 39 -13.32 4.26 0.75
N HIS A 40 -13.21 4.08 -0.56
CA HIS A 40 -14.31 3.56 -1.37
C HIS A 40 -14.67 2.12 -0.97
N ALA A 41 -13.68 1.25 -0.77
CA ALA A 41 -13.91 -0.12 -0.31
C ALA A 41 -14.64 -0.15 1.04
N MET A 42 -14.31 0.76 1.95
CA MET A 42 -14.97 0.85 3.26
C MET A 42 -16.40 1.38 3.17
N ARG A 43 -16.64 2.37 2.32
CA ARG A 43 -17.99 2.83 2.01
C ARG A 43 -18.87 1.72 1.46
N CYS A 44 -18.34 0.88 0.58
CA CYS A 44 -19.08 -0.28 0.05
C CYS A 44 -19.38 -1.34 1.12
N LEU A 45 -18.55 -1.43 2.17
CA LEU A 45 -18.67 -2.42 3.23
C LEU A 45 -19.62 -1.99 4.35
N TRP A 46 -19.51 -0.74 4.82
CA TRP A 46 -20.21 -0.24 6.00
C TRP A 46 -21.11 0.96 5.74
N GLY A 47 -21.19 1.43 4.49
CA GLY A 47 -21.96 2.64 4.13
C GLY A 47 -21.27 3.96 4.50
N THR A 48 -20.21 3.93 5.31
CA THR A 48 -19.47 5.12 5.77
C THR A 48 -18.09 5.22 5.12
N THR A 49 -17.64 6.45 4.88
CA THR A 49 -16.30 6.70 4.31
C THR A 49 -15.38 7.19 5.44
N PRO A 50 -14.39 6.39 5.89
CA PRO A 50 -13.50 6.83 6.95
C PRO A 50 -12.64 8.00 6.45
N PRO A 51 -12.38 9.00 7.30
CA PRO A 51 -11.48 10.08 6.95
C PRO A 51 -10.04 9.54 6.80
N ALA A 52 -9.26 10.18 5.93
CA ALA A 52 -7.88 9.78 5.64
C ALA A 52 -7.01 9.48 6.88
N PRO A 53 -7.03 10.31 7.95
CA PRO A 53 -6.25 10.05 9.17
C PRO A 53 -6.59 8.72 9.86
N GLU A 54 -7.84 8.26 9.80
CA GLU A 54 -8.23 6.98 10.38
C GLU A 54 -7.63 5.81 9.61
N VAL A 55 -7.64 5.88 8.27
CA VAL A 55 -6.95 4.89 7.42
C VAL A 55 -5.46 4.83 7.75
N TRP A 56 -4.82 5.99 7.98
CA TRP A 56 -3.41 6.04 8.36
C TRP A 56 -3.13 5.55 9.78
N LYS A 57 -4.11 5.66 10.68
CA LYS A 57 -4.03 5.16 12.06
C LYS A 57 -4.17 3.65 12.07
N SER A 58 -5.09 3.09 11.30
CA SER A 58 -5.36 1.65 11.26
C SER A 58 -4.17 0.83 10.78
N VAL A 59 -3.41 1.35 9.81
CA VAL A 59 -2.19 0.70 9.30
C VAL A 59 -1.04 0.70 10.33
N ARG A 60 -1.22 1.40 11.45
CA ARG A 60 -0.31 1.39 12.61
C ARG A 60 -0.96 0.75 13.84
N ASN A 61 -1.98 -0.09 13.65
CA ASN A 61 -2.62 -0.81 14.74
C ASN A 61 -1.61 -1.74 15.42
N MET A 62 -1.53 -1.66 16.75
CA MET A 62 -0.65 -2.47 17.60
C MET A 62 -1.08 -3.94 17.68
N ASP A 63 -2.35 -4.23 17.38
CA ASP A 63 -2.89 -5.60 17.37
C ASP A 63 -2.39 -6.41 16.16
N LEU A 64 -1.85 -5.72 15.15
CA LEU A 64 -1.27 -6.35 13.97
C LEU A 64 0.25 -6.43 14.10
N PRO A 65 0.87 -7.55 13.68
CA PRO A 65 2.32 -7.63 13.61
C PRO A 65 2.88 -6.53 12.70
N ARG A 66 4.09 -6.07 13.01
CA ARG A 66 4.74 -4.97 12.29
C ARG A 66 4.87 -5.22 10.79
N ASN A 67 5.16 -6.44 10.37
CA ASN A 67 5.41 -6.77 8.96
C ASN A 67 4.17 -6.51 8.06
N PRO A 68 2.96 -7.00 8.38
CA PRO A 68 1.71 -6.60 7.73
C PRO A 68 1.46 -5.09 7.73
N CYS A 69 1.68 -4.40 8.86
CA CYS A 69 1.51 -2.95 8.96
C CYS A 69 2.44 -2.20 7.98
N ASP A 70 3.73 -2.55 7.97
CA ASP A 70 4.72 -2.00 7.04
C ASP A 70 4.36 -2.30 5.58
N PHE A 71 3.82 -3.50 5.31
CA PHE A 71 3.35 -3.88 3.98
C PHE A 71 2.17 -3.01 3.54
N LEU A 72 1.15 -2.85 4.38
CA LEU A 72 -0.02 -2.00 4.10
C LEU A 72 0.39 -0.54 3.93
N TRP A 73 1.30 -0.03 4.77
CA TRP A 73 1.81 1.34 4.69
C TRP A 73 2.53 1.58 3.36
N LYS A 74 3.46 0.68 2.97
CA LYS A 74 4.19 0.78 1.70
C LYS A 74 3.23 0.69 0.51
N ASN A 75 2.17 -0.10 0.61
CA ASN A 75 1.16 -0.20 -0.43
C ASN A 75 0.31 1.07 -0.54
N LEU A 76 -0.16 1.63 0.58
CA LEU A 76 -0.86 2.92 0.59
C LEU A 76 0.00 4.01 -0.05
N HIS A 77 1.29 4.07 0.28
CA HIS A 77 2.19 5.06 -0.31
C HIS A 77 2.66 4.74 -1.74
N GLY A 78 2.46 3.52 -2.24
CA GLY A 78 2.99 3.10 -3.53
C GLY A 78 4.52 3.05 -3.55
N CYS A 79 5.14 2.65 -2.44
CA CYS A 79 6.60 2.63 -2.23
C CYS A 79 7.31 1.46 -2.90
N TYR A 80 6.58 0.44 -3.35
CA TYR A 80 7.17 -0.71 -4.03
C TYR A 80 7.67 -0.33 -5.43
N LYS A 81 8.88 -0.80 -5.75
CA LYS A 81 9.49 -0.66 -7.08
C LYS A 81 8.87 -1.68 -8.02
N ILE A 82 7.74 -1.31 -8.62
CA ILE A 82 6.99 -2.14 -9.58
C ILE A 82 6.61 -1.30 -10.80
N SER A 83 6.20 -1.95 -11.89
CA SER A 83 5.53 -1.27 -12.99
C SER A 83 6.38 -0.17 -13.65
N LYS A 84 5.79 1.03 -13.80
CA LYS A 84 6.35 2.32 -14.20
C LYS A 84 7.70 2.67 -13.58
N TYR A 85 8.07 2.10 -12.43
CA TYR A 85 9.41 2.29 -11.89
C TYR A 85 10.46 1.66 -12.82
N TRP A 86 10.26 0.38 -13.18
CA TRP A 86 11.19 -0.37 -14.03
C TRP A 86 11.09 0.01 -15.51
N LEU A 87 9.89 0.38 -15.99
CA LEU A 87 9.69 0.80 -17.39
C LEU A 87 10.49 2.06 -17.80
N LYS A 88 11.03 2.80 -16.83
CA LYS A 88 11.85 3.99 -17.08
C LYS A 88 13.35 3.69 -17.11
N ILE A 89 13.75 2.47 -16.78
CA ILE A 89 15.15 2.06 -16.66
C ILE A 89 15.45 1.17 -17.86
N SER A 90 16.33 1.67 -18.75
CA SER A 90 16.75 0.92 -19.94
C SER A 90 17.37 -0.42 -19.56
N LEU A 91 17.08 -1.47 -20.34
CA LEU A 91 17.50 -2.87 -20.13
C LEU A 91 16.82 -3.60 -18.96
N TYR A 92 15.95 -2.93 -18.21
CA TYR A 92 15.23 -3.51 -17.07
C TYR A 92 13.71 -3.43 -17.21
N GLU A 93 13.19 -3.02 -18.37
CA GLU A 93 11.76 -2.83 -18.63
C GLU A 93 10.96 -4.13 -18.46
N MET A 94 11.60 -5.29 -18.69
CA MET A 94 11.02 -6.61 -18.48
C MET A 94 10.56 -6.83 -17.01
N ARG A 95 11.13 -6.10 -16.05
CA ARG A 95 10.70 -6.13 -14.64
C ARG A 95 9.45 -5.28 -14.36
N GLY A 96 9.01 -4.50 -15.34
CA GLY A 96 7.79 -3.69 -15.27
C GLY A 96 6.53 -4.42 -15.76
N THR A 97 6.70 -5.61 -16.35
CA THR A 97 5.62 -6.44 -16.88
C THR A 97 5.51 -7.74 -16.11
N CYS A 98 4.29 -8.26 -15.99
CA CYS A 98 4.06 -9.55 -15.36
C CYS A 98 4.52 -10.67 -16.31
N LEU A 99 5.42 -11.53 -15.85
CA LEU A 99 5.94 -12.66 -16.64
C LEU A 99 4.86 -13.70 -17.00
N LEU A 100 3.75 -13.72 -16.26
CA LEU A 100 2.69 -14.72 -16.42
C LEU A 100 1.61 -14.31 -17.43
N CYS A 101 1.39 -13.01 -17.64
CA CYS A 101 0.31 -12.52 -18.51
C CYS A 101 0.70 -11.34 -19.40
N SER A 102 1.97 -10.91 -19.37
CA SER A 102 2.55 -9.84 -20.18
C SER A 102 1.91 -8.45 -20.02
N LYS A 103 0.99 -8.27 -19.07
CA LYS A 103 0.42 -6.96 -18.74
C LYS A 103 1.38 -6.17 -17.85
N THR A 104 1.27 -4.83 -17.86
CA THR A 104 1.99 -3.97 -16.92
C THR A 104 1.69 -4.42 -15.49
N GLU A 105 2.74 -4.78 -14.75
CA GLU A 105 2.60 -5.25 -13.39
C GLU A 105 2.14 -4.09 -12.49
N SER A 106 1.27 -4.34 -11.52
CA SER A 106 0.86 -3.36 -10.52
C SER A 106 0.47 -4.09 -9.25
N MET A 107 0.45 -3.41 -8.11
CA MET A 107 0.09 -4.09 -6.86
C MET A 107 -1.32 -4.69 -6.88
N PRO A 108 -2.37 -4.01 -7.39
CA PRO A 108 -3.68 -4.63 -7.60
C PRO A 108 -3.60 -5.86 -8.51
N HIS A 109 -2.74 -5.83 -9.53
CA HIS A 109 -2.55 -6.99 -10.41
C HIS A 109 -1.91 -8.17 -9.66
N ILE A 110 -0.82 -7.93 -8.94
CA ILE A 110 -0.09 -8.95 -8.16
C ILE A 110 -1.02 -9.59 -7.13
N LEU A 111 -1.78 -8.77 -6.38
CA LEU A 111 -2.55 -9.24 -5.24
C LEU A 111 -3.94 -9.78 -5.59
N THR A 112 -4.60 -9.27 -6.64
CA THR A 112 -6.02 -9.63 -6.89
C THR A 112 -6.38 -10.02 -8.33
N LYS A 113 -5.57 -9.65 -9.34
CA LYS A 113 -5.98 -9.81 -10.76
C LYS A 113 -5.05 -10.67 -11.60
N SER A 114 -3.99 -11.24 -11.03
CA SER A 114 -3.07 -12.09 -11.78
C SER A 114 -3.67 -13.48 -11.92
N MET A 115 -4.41 -13.68 -13.02
CA MET A 115 -5.17 -14.90 -13.35
C MET A 115 -4.31 -16.17 -13.41
N HIS A 116 -3.00 -16.02 -13.68
CA HIS A 116 -2.05 -17.12 -13.75
C HIS A 116 -1.11 -17.20 -12.55
N SER A 117 -1.32 -16.34 -11.54
CA SER A 117 -0.47 -16.35 -10.34
C SER A 117 -0.84 -17.54 -9.46
N PRO A 118 0.08 -18.50 -9.24
CA PRO A 118 -0.16 -19.62 -8.33
C PRO A 118 -0.40 -19.11 -6.90
N PHE A 119 0.16 -17.96 -6.54
CA PHE A 119 -0.08 -17.33 -5.25
C PHE A 119 -1.55 -16.96 -5.07
N CYS A 120 -2.17 -16.28 -6.03
CA CYS A 120 -3.59 -15.90 -5.93
C CYS A 120 -4.51 -17.12 -5.91
N ALA A 121 -4.16 -18.17 -6.68
CA ALA A 121 -4.91 -19.41 -6.76
C ALA A 121 -4.83 -20.28 -5.50
N ILE A 122 -3.85 -20.04 -4.62
CA ILE A 122 -3.65 -20.81 -3.39
C ILE A 122 -4.05 -19.98 -2.16
N ILE A 123 -3.54 -18.76 -2.04
CA ILE A 123 -3.67 -17.96 -0.82
C ILE A 123 -5.09 -17.45 -0.60
N TRP A 124 -5.80 -17.02 -1.66
CA TRP A 124 -7.16 -16.53 -1.49
C TRP A 124 -8.15 -17.63 -1.11
N PRO A 125 -8.13 -18.83 -1.72
CA PRO A 125 -8.96 -19.94 -1.25
C PRO A 125 -8.65 -20.36 0.19
N LEU A 126 -7.37 -20.35 0.60
CA LEU A 126 -7.00 -20.64 1.99
C LEU A 126 -7.53 -19.57 2.96
N ALA A 127 -7.42 -18.29 2.60
CA ALA A 127 -7.94 -17.19 3.39
C ALA A 127 -9.48 -17.25 3.48
N GLU A 128 -10.15 -17.58 2.39
CA GLU A 128 -11.61 -17.80 2.33
C GLU A 128 -12.04 -18.97 3.21
N CYS A 129 -11.30 -20.07 3.19
CA CYS A 129 -11.54 -21.22 4.05
C CYS A 129 -11.45 -20.83 5.54
N LEU A 130 -10.37 -20.15 5.94
CA LEU A 130 -10.20 -19.67 7.32
C LEU A 130 -11.29 -18.68 7.73
N TRP A 131 -11.67 -17.77 6.85
CA TRP A 131 -12.72 -16.79 7.12
C TRP A 131 -14.10 -17.43 7.29
N SER A 132 -14.40 -18.46 6.50
CA SER A 132 -15.67 -19.19 6.58
C SER A 132 -15.83 -19.91 7.92
N MET A 133 -14.74 -20.31 8.57
CA MET A 133 -14.76 -20.87 9.92
C MET A 133 -15.23 -19.86 10.98
N CYS A 134 -15.09 -18.57 10.72
CA CYS A 134 -15.58 -17.50 11.59
C CYS A 134 -17.09 -17.20 11.40
N GLY A 135 -17.79 -17.93 10.52
CA GLY A 135 -19.23 -17.80 10.30
C GLY A 135 -19.65 -16.58 9.47
N SER A 136 -18.70 -15.91 8.80
CA SER A 136 -18.96 -14.75 7.95
C SER A 136 -18.80 -15.08 6.47
N GLN A 137 -19.56 -14.41 5.60
CA GLN A 137 -19.41 -14.57 4.15
C GLN A 137 -18.07 -13.98 3.69
N TRP A 138 -17.43 -14.68 2.74
CA TRP A 138 -16.19 -14.20 2.16
C TRP A 138 -16.43 -12.96 1.29
N PRO A 139 -15.72 -11.85 1.55
CA PRO A 139 -15.86 -10.64 0.77
C PRO A 139 -15.28 -10.78 -0.65
N ILE A 140 -15.90 -10.13 -1.64
CA ILE A 140 -15.24 -9.90 -2.94
C ILE A 140 -13.95 -9.11 -2.72
N MET A 141 -12.81 -9.74 -3.00
CA MET A 141 -11.51 -9.12 -2.75
C MET A 141 -11.17 -8.04 -3.76
N SER A 142 -10.76 -6.88 -3.25
CA SER A 142 -10.28 -5.75 -4.04
C SER A 142 -9.04 -5.16 -3.38
N PHE A 143 -8.22 -4.47 -4.16
CA PHE A 143 -7.02 -3.82 -3.59
C PHE A 143 -7.39 -2.82 -2.49
N GLY A 144 -8.49 -2.08 -2.63
CA GLY A 144 -8.98 -1.17 -1.59
C GLY A 144 -9.30 -1.89 -0.28
N ARG A 145 -9.94 -3.07 -0.33
CA ARG A 145 -10.25 -3.87 0.87
C ARG A 145 -8.99 -4.37 1.58
N ILE A 146 -7.97 -4.75 0.81
CA ILE A 146 -6.67 -5.14 1.37
C ILE A 146 -6.04 -3.95 2.11
N LEU A 147 -6.07 -2.75 1.51
CA LEU A 147 -5.53 -1.55 2.13
C LEU A 147 -6.29 -1.13 3.40
N SER A 148 -7.56 -1.49 3.50
CA SER A 148 -8.44 -1.10 4.60
C SER A 148 -8.71 -2.22 5.61
N THR A 149 -8.01 -3.37 5.52
CA THR A 149 -8.32 -4.54 6.35
C THR A 149 -8.12 -4.27 7.84
N SER A 150 -7.23 -3.35 8.20
CA SER A 150 -6.93 -2.99 9.58
C SER A 150 -7.92 -2.01 10.23
N LEU A 151 -8.91 -1.52 9.48
CA LEU A 151 -10.00 -0.68 10.00
C LEU A 151 -11.15 -1.51 10.58
N VAL A 152 -11.18 -2.81 10.29
CA VAL A 152 -12.24 -3.77 10.65
C VAL A 152 -11.99 -4.31 12.04
#